data_AF-A0A7F8QB78-F1
#
_entry.id   AF-A0A7F8QB78-F1
#
_cell.length_a   1.000
_cell.length_b   1.000
_cell.length_c   1.000
_cell.angle_alpha   90.00
_cell.angle_beta   90.00
_cell.angle_gamma   90.00
#
_symmetry.space_group_name_H-M   'P 1'
#
loop_
_entity.id
_entity.type
_entity.pdbx_description
1 polymer ?
#
loop_
_entity_poly.entity_id
_entity_poly.type
_entity_poly.pdbx_seq_one_letter_code
_entity_poly.pdbx_strand_id
1 'polypeptide(L)'
;MASAAAPTAAVPTLAPPLEQIRHLAVELRLLLPGVRVGEARETTKEFNPETFWRRLNAAAVNVSREATTLTEVFSRVPLPSPQETQRFCEQVRAAITAVIAVYYSLPKDQGITLRKLVRNATLDIVDGMAQLVDVLFITPAQRLWKNVTHTVAS
;
A
#
# COMPACT_ATOMS: atom_id res chain seq x y z
N MET A 1 -53.73 2.97 6.17
CA MET A 1 -52.57 2.66 5.30
C MET A 1 -51.34 3.35 5.89
N ALA A 2 -50.61 2.67 6.77
CA ALA A 2 -49.39 3.21 7.38
C ALA A 2 -48.23 3.00 6.40
N SER A 3 -47.65 4.09 5.90
CA SER A 3 -46.45 4.03 5.06
C SER A 3 -45.25 3.82 5.99
N ALA A 4 -44.64 2.64 5.92
CA ALA A 4 -43.41 2.33 6.62
C ALA A 4 -42.26 3.09 5.97
N ALA A 5 -41.67 4.04 6.69
CA ALA A 5 -40.44 4.68 6.29
C ALA A 5 -39.31 3.64 6.27
N ALA A 6 -38.72 3.42 5.09
CA ALA A 6 -37.56 2.57 4.92
C ALA A 6 -36.37 3.14 5.73
N PRO A 7 -35.53 2.30 6.34
CA PRO A 7 -34.38 2.77 7.09
C PRO A 7 -33.38 3.43 6.13
N THR A 8 -33.10 4.71 6.36
CA THR A 8 -31.97 5.43 5.77
C THR A 8 -30.71 4.62 6.03
N ALA A 9 -30.21 3.94 4.99
CA ALA A 9 -28.92 3.25 5.03
C ALA A 9 -27.87 4.28 5.44
N ALA A 10 -27.28 4.11 6.63
CA ALA A 10 -26.19 4.95 7.08
C ALA A 10 -25.07 4.89 6.04
N VAL A 11 -24.76 6.04 5.43
CA VAL A 11 -23.61 6.17 4.55
C VAL A 11 -22.40 5.68 5.35
N PRO A 12 -21.62 4.70 4.86
CA PRO A 12 -20.48 4.21 5.61
C PRO A 12 -19.51 5.37 5.83
N THR A 13 -19.42 5.82 7.08
CA THR A 13 -18.50 6.89 7.48
C THR A 13 -17.08 6.40 7.30
N LEU A 14 -16.34 7.04 6.40
CA LEU A 14 -14.93 6.73 6.18
C LEU A 14 -14.12 6.99 7.45
N ALA A 15 -13.19 6.09 7.75
CA ALA A 15 -12.30 6.24 8.89
C ALA A 15 -11.45 7.53 8.77
N PRO A 16 -10.99 8.11 9.88
CA PRO A 16 -10.08 9.26 9.85
C PRO A 16 -8.79 8.95 9.06
N PRO A 17 -8.14 9.96 8.45
CA PRO A 17 -6.95 9.77 7.61
C PRO A 17 -5.86 8.90 8.23
N LEU A 18 -5.45 9.19 9.47
CA LEU A 18 -4.40 8.44 10.16
C LEU A 18 -4.80 6.98 10.43
N GLU A 19 -6.08 6.72 10.67
CA GLU A 19 -6.57 5.37 10.89
C GLU A 19 -6.58 4.54 9.61
N GLN A 20 -6.91 5.17 8.47
CA GLN A 20 -6.77 4.53 7.16
C GLN A 20 -5.31 4.16 6.83
N ILE A 21 -4.36 5.04 7.17
CA ILE A 21 -2.92 4.79 7.05
C ILE A 21 -2.50 3.61 7.92
N ARG A 22 -2.94 3.56 9.18
CA ARG A 22 -2.67 2.44 10.10
C ARG A 22 -3.18 1.12 9.54
N HIS A 23 -4.41 1.10 9.03
CA HIS A 23 -4.98 -0.10 8.40
C HIS A 23 -4.21 -0.54 7.16
N LEU A 24 -3.79 0.42 6.31
CA LEU A 24 -2.98 0.12 5.14
C LEU A 24 -1.67 -0.58 5.53
N ALA A 25 -0.95 -0.11 6.55
CA ALA A 25 0.30 -0.74 6.98
C ALA A 25 0.08 -2.20 7.45
N VAL A 26 -1.01 -2.47 8.18
CA VAL A 26 -1.38 -3.83 8.59
C VAL A 26 -1.67 -4.70 7.37
N GLU A 27 -2.50 -4.21 6.45
CA GLU A 27 -2.85 -4.95 5.24
C GLU A 27 -1.63 -5.30 4.39
N LEU A 28 -0.69 -4.37 4.20
CA LEU A 28 0.53 -4.62 3.44
C LEU A 28 1.37 -5.73 4.08
N ARG A 29 1.47 -5.77 5.41
CA ARG A 29 2.19 -6.84 6.13
C ARG A 29 1.52 -8.19 6.01
N LEU A 30 0.19 -8.23 5.92
CA LEU A 30 -0.55 -9.47 5.70
C LEU A 30 -0.25 -10.10 4.33
N LEU A 31 0.29 -9.35 3.37
CA LEU A 31 0.72 -9.89 2.07
C LEU A 31 2.05 -10.67 2.16
N LEU A 32 2.91 -10.34 3.13
CA LEU A 32 4.28 -10.89 3.21
C LEU A 32 4.31 -12.43 3.29
N PRO A 33 3.50 -13.11 4.13
CA PRO A 33 3.48 -14.57 4.16
C PRO A 33 3.11 -15.19 2.81
N GLY A 34 2.12 -14.61 2.10
CA GLY A 34 1.68 -15.10 0.79
C GLY A 34 2.78 -14.99 -0.27
N VAL A 35 3.45 -13.84 -0.34
CA VAL A 35 4.58 -13.62 -1.26
C VAL A 35 5.76 -14.56 -0.93
N ARG A 36 5.96 -14.89 0.34
CA ARG A 36 7.04 -15.78 0.80
C ARG A 36 6.86 -17.23 0.32
N VAL A 37 5.62 -17.73 0.36
CA VAL A 37 5.25 -19.04 -0.21
C VAL A 37 5.46 -19.02 -1.73
N GLY A 38 5.05 -17.94 -2.38
CA GLY A 38 5.49 -17.61 -3.73
C GLY A 38 5.00 -18.61 -4.76
N GLU A 39 3.68 -18.71 -4.94
CA GLU A 39 3.12 -19.53 -6.02
C GLU A 39 3.38 -18.87 -7.38
N ALA A 40 4.02 -19.61 -8.29
CA ALA A 40 4.11 -19.15 -9.67
C ALA A 40 2.75 -19.40 -10.30
N ARG A 41 2.26 -18.45 -11.10
CA ARG A 41 1.12 -18.78 -11.96
C ARG A 41 1.59 -19.81 -12.98
N GLU A 42 0.89 -20.93 -13.06
CA GLU A 42 1.03 -21.84 -14.20
C GLU A 42 0.53 -21.07 -15.43
N THR A 43 1.43 -20.81 -16.38
CA THR A 43 1.05 -20.16 -17.64
C THR A 43 1.58 -20.99 -18.79
N THR A 44 0.71 -21.32 -19.73
CA THR A 44 1.04 -21.94 -21.02
C THR A 44 1.63 -20.96 -22.05
N LYS A 45 1.80 -19.68 -21.68
CA LYS A 45 2.40 -18.66 -22.54
C LYS A 45 3.92 -18.67 -22.43
N GLU A 46 4.58 -18.49 -23.57
CA GLU A 46 6.03 -18.33 -23.66
C GLU A 46 6.50 -17.14 -22.81
N PHE A 47 7.51 -17.37 -21.98
CA PHE A 47 8.08 -16.35 -21.11
C PHE A 47 9.01 -15.44 -21.92
N ASN A 48 8.80 -14.12 -21.83
CA ASN A 48 9.67 -13.13 -22.44
C ASN A 48 10.45 -12.37 -21.35
N PRO A 49 11.78 -12.59 -21.20
CA PRO A 49 12.58 -11.97 -20.16
C PRO A 49 12.58 -10.44 -20.21
N GLU A 50 12.69 -9.85 -21.40
CA GLU A 50 12.76 -8.40 -21.58
C GLU A 50 11.46 -7.74 -21.11
N THR A 51 10.32 -8.30 -21.48
CA THR A 51 9.00 -7.83 -21.08
C THR A 51 8.79 -7.99 -19.57
N PHE A 52 9.27 -9.09 -18.99
CA PHE A 52 9.22 -9.31 -17.55
C PHE A 52 9.99 -8.21 -16.79
N TRP A 53 11.27 -7.99 -17.13
CA TRP A 53 12.09 -7.00 -16.44
C TRP A 53 11.59 -5.57 -16.64
N ARG A 54 11.13 -5.24 -17.86
CA ARG A 54 10.49 -3.95 -18.15
C ARG A 54 9.27 -3.71 -17.26
N ARG A 55 8.40 -4.71 -17.11
CA ARG A 55 7.20 -4.62 -16.25
C ARG A 55 7.55 -4.54 -14.78
N LEU A 56 8.56 -5.29 -14.33
CA LEU A 56 8.99 -5.26 -12.93
C LEU A 56 9.55 -3.88 -12.56
N ASN A 57 10.41 -3.32 -13.42
CA ASN A 57 10.95 -1.98 -13.25
C ASN A 57 9.83 -0.93 -13.24
N ALA A 58 8.89 -0.99 -14.18
CA ALA A 58 7.75 -0.07 -14.22
C ALA A 58 6.89 -0.15 -12.94
N ALA A 59 6.63 -1.37 -12.44
CA ALA A 59 5.88 -1.56 -11.20
C ALA A 59 6.64 -0.99 -9.98
N ALA A 60 7.94 -1.24 -9.87
CA ALA A 60 8.77 -0.70 -8.78
C ALA A 60 8.85 0.84 -8.80
N VAL A 61 9.03 1.44 -9.98
CA VAL A 61 8.98 2.90 -10.16
C VAL A 61 7.62 3.46 -9.75
N ASN A 62 6.52 2.77 -10.07
CA ASN A 62 5.20 3.19 -9.64
C ASN A 62 5.05 3.15 -8.11
N VAL A 63 5.52 2.09 -7.45
CA VAL A 63 5.52 2.01 -5.97
C VAL A 63 6.32 3.17 -5.36
N SER A 64 7.49 3.49 -5.92
CA SER A 64 8.31 4.62 -5.47
C SER A 64 7.61 5.98 -5.68
N ARG A 65 6.89 6.16 -6.78
CA ARG A 65 6.06 7.35 -7.02
C ARG A 65 4.98 7.49 -5.97
N GLU A 66 4.22 6.43 -5.69
CA GLU A 66 3.17 6.47 -4.66
C GLU A 66 3.75 6.73 -3.27
N ALA A 67 4.90 6.13 -2.92
CA ALA A 67 5.61 6.41 -1.68
C ALA A 67 5.98 7.90 -1.55
N THR A 68 6.49 8.50 -2.63
CA THR A 68 6.86 9.92 -2.66
C THR A 68 5.63 10.81 -2.49
N THR A 69 4.56 10.56 -3.25
CA THR A 69 3.30 11.30 -3.15
C THR A 69 2.73 11.24 -1.73
N LEU A 70 2.66 10.05 -1.14
CA LEU A 70 2.11 9.86 0.20
C LEU A 70 2.97 10.58 1.25
N THR A 71 4.31 10.52 1.12
CA THR A 71 5.23 11.26 1.99
C THR A 71 5.03 12.76 1.89
N GLU A 72 4.94 13.32 0.68
CA GLU A 72 4.75 14.76 0.47
C GLU A 72 3.44 15.26 1.05
N VAL A 73 2.35 14.53 0.81
CA VAL A 73 1.00 14.90 1.28
C VAL A 73 0.92 14.84 2.81
N PHE A 74 1.41 13.77 3.43
CA PHE A 74 1.35 13.61 4.89
C PHE A 74 2.42 14.41 5.66
N SER A 75 3.39 15.00 4.95
CA SER A 75 4.37 15.92 5.55
C SER A 75 3.82 17.34 5.76
N ARG A 76 2.69 17.69 5.12
CA ARG A 76 2.08 19.03 5.13
C ARG A 76 0.86 19.08 6.07
N VAL A 77 0.47 20.30 6.44
CA VAL A 77 -0.77 20.59 7.17
C VAL A 77 -1.58 21.58 6.33
N PRO A 78 -2.90 21.40 6.17
CA PRO A 78 -3.74 20.35 6.76
C PRO A 78 -3.47 18.95 6.17
N LEU A 79 -3.79 17.90 6.94
CA LEU A 79 -3.80 16.53 6.45
C LEU A 79 -4.88 16.36 5.35
N PRO A 80 -4.71 15.40 4.42
CA PRO A 80 -5.70 15.11 3.40
C PRO A 80 -7.05 14.71 4.01
N SER A 81 -8.13 14.96 3.28
CA SER A 81 -9.47 14.52 3.68
C SER A 81 -9.56 12.98 3.77
N PRO A 82 -10.54 12.41 4.49
CA PRO A 82 -10.76 10.96 4.50
C PRO A 82 -10.92 10.35 3.10
N GLN A 83 -11.55 11.06 2.17
CA GLN A 83 -11.78 10.63 0.79
C GLN A 83 -10.48 10.63 -0.03
N GLU A 84 -9.67 11.69 0.10
CA GLU A 84 -8.36 11.76 -0.56
C GLU A 84 -7.41 10.70 0.00
N THR A 85 -7.40 10.52 1.32
CA THR A 85 -6.61 9.48 1.98
C THR A 85 -6.97 8.09 1.47
N GLN A 86 -8.26 7.81 1.31
CA GLN A 86 -8.70 6.53 0.78
C GLN A 86 -8.16 6.29 -0.62
N ARG A 87 -8.21 7.30 -1.49
CA ARG A 87 -7.65 7.21 -2.85
C ARG A 87 -6.15 6.93 -2.83
N PHE A 88 -5.38 7.60 -1.97
CA PHE A 88 -3.95 7.31 -1.82
C PHE A 88 -3.71 5.87 -1.34
N CYS A 89 -4.49 5.39 -0.38
CA CYS A 89 -4.40 4.00 0.09
C CYS A 89 -4.74 3.00 -1.04
N GLU A 90 -5.74 3.28 -1.87
CA GLU A 90 -6.09 2.46 -3.03
C GLU A 90 -4.97 2.44 -4.09
N GLN A 91 -4.35 3.58 -4.37
CA GLN A 91 -3.22 3.69 -5.29
C GLN A 91 -2.01 2.87 -4.80
N VAL A 92 -1.67 2.96 -3.51
CA VAL A 92 -0.61 2.13 -2.90
C VAL A 92 -0.95 0.64 -3.02
N ARG A 93 -2.19 0.25 -2.67
CA ARG A 93 -2.65 -1.16 -2.80
C ARG A 93 -2.52 -1.66 -4.23
N ALA A 94 -2.91 -0.85 -5.21
CA ALA A 94 -2.81 -1.19 -6.62
C ALA A 94 -1.34 -1.35 -7.07
N ALA A 95 -0.46 -0.42 -6.68
CA ALA A 95 0.96 -0.47 -7.01
C ALA A 95 1.66 -1.71 -6.41
N ILE A 96 1.38 -2.02 -5.14
CA ILE A 96 1.91 -3.21 -4.46
C ILE A 96 1.38 -4.51 -5.09
N THR A 97 0.08 -4.56 -5.39
CA THR A 97 -0.51 -5.72 -6.06
C THR A 97 0.13 -5.93 -7.44
N ALA A 98 0.43 -4.84 -8.17
CA ALA A 98 1.07 -4.91 -9.47
C ALA A 98 2.48 -5.50 -9.40
N VAL A 99 3.33 -5.07 -8.45
CA VAL A 99 4.68 -5.63 -8.32
C VAL A 99 4.65 -7.11 -7.93
N ILE A 100 3.75 -7.51 -7.02
CA ILE A 100 3.55 -8.92 -6.64
C ILE A 100 3.07 -9.74 -7.84
N ALA A 101 2.12 -9.22 -8.62
CA ALA A 101 1.60 -9.88 -9.81
C ALA A 101 2.68 -10.09 -10.88
N VAL A 102 3.61 -9.13 -11.05
CA VAL A 102 4.76 -9.31 -11.92
C VAL A 102 5.68 -10.40 -11.37
N TYR A 103 6.00 -10.40 -10.07
CA TYR A 103 6.78 -11.48 -9.46
C TYR A 103 6.15 -12.87 -9.72
N TYR A 104 4.85 -13.03 -9.53
CA TYR A 104 4.14 -14.29 -9.80
C TYR A 104 4.12 -14.70 -11.26
N SER A 105 4.44 -13.79 -12.19
CA SER A 105 4.61 -14.11 -13.61
C SER A 105 6.00 -14.67 -13.94
N LEU A 106 6.95 -14.68 -13.00
CA LEU A 106 8.26 -15.31 -13.17
C LEU A 106 8.12 -16.85 -13.02
N PRO A 107 8.34 -17.62 -14.09
CA PRO A 107 8.23 -19.07 -14.05
C PRO A 107 9.30 -19.71 -13.14
N LYS A 108 9.01 -20.92 -12.64
CA LYS A 108 9.94 -21.66 -11.78
C LYS A 108 11.14 -22.23 -12.57
N ASP A 109 10.99 -22.46 -13.88
CA ASP A 109 11.99 -23.05 -14.78
C ASP A 109 13.11 -22.07 -15.21
N GLN A 110 12.89 -20.76 -15.06
CA GLN A 110 13.90 -19.72 -15.31
C GLN A 110 15.03 -19.69 -14.25
N GLY A 111 14.99 -20.58 -13.26
CA GLY A 111 16.02 -20.74 -12.26
C GLY A 111 15.55 -20.40 -10.84
N ILE A 112 15.72 -21.37 -9.93
CA ILE A 112 15.28 -21.27 -8.53
C ILE A 112 16.01 -20.12 -7.81
N THR A 113 17.30 -19.92 -8.08
CA THR A 113 18.09 -18.83 -7.47
C THR A 113 17.57 -17.46 -7.91
N LEU A 114 17.36 -17.24 -9.20
CA LEU A 114 16.81 -15.99 -9.73
C LEU A 114 15.45 -15.70 -9.11
N ARG A 115 14.57 -16.71 -9.07
CA ARG A 115 13.24 -16.57 -8.48
C ARG A 115 13.27 -16.22 -6.99
N LYS A 116 14.22 -16.77 -6.23
CA LYS A 116 14.44 -16.41 -4.81
C LYS A 116 14.87 -14.95 -4.67
N LEU A 117 15.78 -14.47 -5.51
CA LEU A 117 16.23 -13.07 -5.49
C LEU A 117 15.09 -12.10 -5.80
N VAL A 118 14.32 -12.36 -6.87
CA VAL A 118 13.17 -11.52 -7.22
C VAL A 118 12.09 -11.55 -6.13
N ARG A 119 11.82 -12.72 -5.54
CA ARG A 119 10.89 -12.82 -4.40
C ARG A 119 11.36 -11.97 -3.22
N ASN A 120 12.63 -12.07 -2.83
CA ASN A 120 13.17 -11.32 -1.71
C ASN A 120 13.08 -9.81 -1.97
N ALA A 121 13.47 -9.34 -3.16
CA ALA A 121 13.31 -7.94 -3.54
C ALA A 121 11.84 -7.49 -3.51
N THR A 122 10.90 -8.36 -3.92
CA THR A 122 9.46 -8.06 -3.82
C THR A 122 9.01 -7.94 -2.36
N LEU A 123 9.48 -8.82 -1.48
CA LEU A 123 9.22 -8.74 -0.04
C LEU A 123 9.79 -7.44 0.56
N ASP A 124 11.01 -7.06 0.19
CA ASP A 124 11.66 -5.84 0.66
C ASP A 124 10.87 -4.58 0.23
N ILE A 125 10.31 -4.57 -0.99
CA ILE A 125 9.44 -3.49 -1.46
C ILE A 125 8.14 -3.40 -0.64
N VAL A 126 7.48 -4.53 -0.38
CA VAL A 126 6.22 -4.57 0.38
C VAL A 126 6.45 -4.14 1.83
N ASP A 127 7.48 -4.67 2.46
CA ASP A 127 7.82 -4.34 3.84
C ASP A 127 8.29 -2.88 3.96
N GLY A 128 9.13 -2.40 3.03
CA GLY A 128 9.56 -1.00 2.98
C GLY A 128 8.40 -0.02 2.85
N MET A 129 7.39 -0.32 2.02
CA MET A 129 6.18 0.49 1.96
C MET A 129 5.39 0.44 3.28
N ALA A 130 5.24 -0.73 3.90
CA ALA A 130 4.55 -0.85 5.19
C ALA A 130 5.25 -0.04 6.30
N GLN A 131 6.59 -0.07 6.33
CA GLN A 131 7.40 0.74 7.24
C GLN A 131 7.21 2.25 7.00
N LEU A 132 7.20 2.69 5.74
CA LEU A 132 6.95 4.09 5.39
C LEU A 132 5.58 4.55 5.91
N VAL A 133 4.54 3.76 5.67
CA VAL A 133 3.17 4.08 6.09
C VAL A 133 3.07 4.17 7.62
N ASP A 134 3.76 3.30 8.38
CA ASP A 134 3.85 3.41 9.84
C ASP A 134 4.53 4.72 10.30
N VAL A 135 5.63 5.11 9.65
CA VAL A 135 6.34 6.36 9.99
C VAL A 135 5.43 7.56 9.76
N LEU A 136 4.63 7.54 8.70
CA LEU A 136 3.67 8.60 8.36
C LEU A 136 2.45 8.61 9.27
N PHE A 137 2.15 7.52 9.98
CA PHE A 137 1.18 7.52 11.08
C PHE A 137 1.75 8.20 12.34
N ILE A 138 2.99 7.87 12.71
CA ILE A 138 3.62 8.33 13.95
C ILE A 138 3.98 9.83 13.87
N THR A 139 4.47 10.30 12.73
CA THR A 139 5.03 11.67 12.59
C THR A 139 3.99 12.79 12.78
N PRO A 140 2.79 12.72 12.18
CA PRO A 140 1.73 13.71 12.42
C PRO A 140 1.16 13.62 13.84
N ALA A 141 1.00 12.41 14.39
CA ALA A 141 0.62 12.23 15.81
C ALA A 141 1.63 12.93 16.74
N GLN A 142 2.92 12.90 16.36
CA GLN A 142 3.98 13.61 17.05
C GLN A 142 3.92 15.14 16.94
N ARG A 143 3.35 15.70 15.87
CA ARG A 143 3.18 17.14 15.72
C ARG A 143 1.93 17.64 16.44
N LEU A 144 0.86 16.84 16.43
CA LEU A 144 -0.38 17.17 17.13
C LEU A 144 -0.18 17.26 18.64
N TRP A 145 0.60 16.38 19.29
CA TRP A 145 0.84 16.52 20.74
C TRP A 145 1.62 17.79 21.11
N LYS A 146 2.61 18.18 20.30
CA LYS A 146 3.41 19.41 20.54
C LYS A 146 2.54 20.65 20.49
N ASN A 147 1.58 20.69 19.56
CA ASN A 147 0.68 21.82 19.43
C ASN A 147 -0.29 21.92 20.63
N VAL A 148 -0.78 20.78 21.15
CA VAL A 148 -1.66 20.77 22.33
C VAL A 148 -0.94 21.26 23.59
N THR A 149 0.33 20.90 23.79
CA THR A 149 1.11 21.36 24.95
C THR A 149 1.45 22.85 24.92
N HIS A 150 1.50 23.47 23.73
CA HIS A 150 1.69 24.91 23.61
C HIS A 150 0.40 25.71 23.83
N THR A 151 -0.77 25.16 23.51
CA THR A 151 -2.07 25.83 23.73
C THR A 151 -2.51 25.86 25.19
N VAL A 152 -2.02 24.95 26.03
CA VAL A 152 -2.36 24.90 27.48
C VAL A 152 -1.42 25.78 28.32
N ALA A 153 -0.38 26.36 27.72
CA ALA A 153 0.64 27.18 28.40
C ALA A 153 0.55 28.69 28.06
N SER A 154 -0.56 29.16 27.50
CA SER A 154 -0.83 30.59 27.20
C SER A 154 -2.15 31.02 27.83
#